data_AF-A0A2V8MYV9-F1
#
_entry.id   AF-A0A2V8MYV9-F1
#
_cell.length_a   1.000
_cell.length_b   1.000
_cell.length_c   1.000
_cell.angle_alpha   90.00
_cell.angle_beta   90.00
_cell.angle_gamma   90.00
#
_symmetry.space_group_name_H-M   'P 1'
#
loop_
_entity.id
_entity.type
_entity.pdbx_description
1 polymer ?
#
loop_
_entity_poly.entity_id
_entity_poly.type
_entity_poly.pdbx_seq_one_letter_code
_entity_poly.pdbx_strand_id
1 'polypeptide(L)'
;MTNFGASFKKARESKGLSLDQIAKETRINTRFLTAIENEEFHLLPGGIFNRGFVRSFAQAVGLDPDQAVADYEQLVSVRDPGDAASITAPAPKGARYLYPIDCYTRIGPNW
;
A
#
# COMPACT_ATOMS: atom_id res chain seq x y z
N MET A 1 -1.15 -26.04 -5.33
CA MET A 1 -1.06 -25.30 -4.06
C MET A 1 -0.23 -24.06 -4.32
N THR A 2 -0.88 -22.97 -4.71
CA THR A 2 -0.26 -21.66 -4.98
C THR A 2 -0.06 -20.97 -3.64
N ASN A 3 1.14 -21.07 -3.07
CA ASN A 3 1.46 -20.47 -1.77
C ASN A 3 1.87 -19.01 -1.99
N PHE A 4 0.88 -18.14 -2.16
CA PHE A 4 1.06 -16.73 -2.52
C PHE A 4 1.78 -16.00 -1.39
N GLY A 5 1.30 -16.16 -0.15
CA GLY A 5 1.90 -15.55 1.03
C GLY A 5 3.36 -15.94 1.25
N ALA A 6 3.69 -17.23 1.10
CA ALA A 6 5.08 -17.69 1.23
C ALA A 6 6.01 -17.15 0.13
N SER A 7 5.49 -16.89 -1.07
CA SER A 7 6.28 -16.32 -2.17
C SER A 7 6.77 -14.91 -1.82
N PHE A 8 5.88 -14.08 -1.28
CA PHE A 8 6.22 -12.73 -0.79
C PHE A 8 7.24 -12.78 0.36
N LYS A 9 7.02 -13.67 1.33
CA LYS A 9 7.95 -13.85 2.45
C LYS A 9 9.34 -14.23 1.96
N LYS A 10 9.44 -15.18 1.03
CA LYS A 10 10.71 -15.64 0.45
C LYS A 10 11.41 -14.54 -0.35
N ALA A 11 10.66 -13.76 -1.12
CA ALA A 11 11.20 -12.62 -1.87
C ALA A 11 11.78 -11.55 -0.93
N ARG A 12 11.05 -11.26 0.17
CA ARG A 12 11.52 -10.34 1.21
C ARG A 12 12.80 -10.84 1.89
N GLU A 13 12.82 -12.11 2.30
CA GLU A 13 13.99 -12.74 2.92
C GLU A 13 15.20 -12.75 1.99
N SER A 14 14.99 -12.98 0.70
CA SER A 14 16.06 -12.97 -0.32
C SER A 14 16.70 -11.59 -0.50
N LYS A 15 15.93 -10.51 -0.28
CA LYS A 15 16.44 -9.13 -0.28
C LYS A 15 16.96 -8.66 1.08
N GLY A 16 16.75 -9.43 2.15
CA GLY A 16 17.11 -9.03 3.51
C GLY A 16 16.30 -7.83 4.05
N LEU A 17 15.11 -7.57 3.51
CA LEU A 17 14.28 -6.44 3.90
C LEU A 17 13.40 -6.79 5.12
N SER A 18 13.26 -5.83 6.04
CA SER A 18 12.29 -5.94 7.13
C SER A 18 10.92 -5.42 6.69
N LEU A 19 9.85 -5.90 7.33
CA LEU A 19 8.50 -5.40 7.09
C LEU A 19 8.39 -3.89 7.35
N ASP A 20 9.15 -3.36 8.32
CA ASP A 20 9.18 -1.93 8.63
C ASP A 20 9.81 -1.08 7.52
N GLN A 21 10.85 -1.60 6.85
CA GLN A 21 11.47 -0.93 5.70
C GLN A 21 10.50 -0.88 4.51
N ILE A 22 9.84 -2.00 4.21
CA ILE A 22 8.84 -2.05 3.14
C ILE A 22 7.65 -1.15 3.47
N ALA A 23 7.22 -1.10 4.73
CA ALA A 23 6.16 -0.21 5.19
C ALA A 23 6.52 1.27 4.99
N LYS A 24 7.77 1.66 5.26
CA LYS A 24 8.26 3.02 5.01
C LYS A 24 8.31 3.36 3.53
N GLU A 25 8.73 2.42 2.68
CA GLU A 25 8.85 2.61 1.24
C GLU A 25 7.48 2.69 0.56
N THR A 26 6.59 1.75 0.86
CA THR A 26 5.25 1.65 0.23
C THR A 26 4.20 2.52 0.90
N ARG A 27 4.49 3.06 2.10
CA ARG A 27 3.53 3.73 3.00
C ARG A 27 2.35 2.85 3.41
N ILE A 28 2.52 1.52 3.36
CA ILE A 28 1.54 0.54 3.81
C ILE A 28 1.86 0.17 5.25
N ASN A 29 0.85 0.08 6.11
CA ASN A 29 1.06 -0.35 7.50
C ASN A 29 1.57 -1.80 7.55
N THR A 30 2.55 -2.08 8.41
CA THR A 30 3.10 -3.43 8.63
C THR A 30 2.02 -4.47 8.91
N ARG A 31 0.93 -4.10 9.60
CA ARG A 31 -0.22 -4.99 9.84
C ARG A 31 -0.82 -5.55 8.54
N PHE A 32 -0.91 -4.74 7.49
CA PHE A 32 -1.45 -5.18 6.20
C PHE A 32 -0.43 -5.99 5.41
N LEU A 33 0.87 -5.66 5.49
CA LEU A 33 1.92 -6.47 4.87
C LEU A 33 1.96 -7.87 5.47
N THR A 34 1.86 -7.98 6.80
CA THR A 34 1.74 -9.27 7.49
C THR A 34 0.47 -10.01 7.09
N ALA A 35 -0.65 -9.30 6.92
CA ALA A 35 -1.88 -9.93 6.45
C ALA A 35 -1.73 -10.52 5.03
N ILE A 36 -1.02 -9.83 4.13
CA ILE A 36 -0.71 -10.32 2.78
C ILE A 36 0.21 -11.56 2.84
N GLU A 37 1.25 -11.55 3.68
CA GLU A 37 2.12 -12.72 3.88
C GLU A 37 1.38 -13.95 4.44
N ASN A 38 0.31 -13.75 5.21
CA ASN A 38 -0.53 -14.82 5.78
C ASN A 38 -1.80 -15.11 4.97
N GLU A 39 -2.01 -14.45 3.82
CA GLU A 39 -3.21 -14.61 2.98
C GLU A 39 -4.53 -14.22 3.70
N GLU A 40 -4.42 -13.38 4.72
CA GLU A 40 -5.49 -12.86 5.58
C GLU A 40 -6.16 -11.63 4.92
N PHE A 41 -6.72 -11.82 3.73
CA PHE A 41 -7.27 -10.71 2.93
C PHE A 41 -8.47 -9.99 3.57
N HIS A 42 -9.11 -10.64 4.55
CA HIS A 42 -10.24 -10.08 5.31
C HIS A 42 -9.83 -8.94 6.26
N LEU A 43 -8.53 -8.82 6.61
CA LEU A 43 -8.02 -7.75 7.47
C LEU A 43 -7.73 -6.45 6.70
N LEU A 44 -7.69 -6.52 5.37
CA LEU A 44 -7.41 -5.38 4.53
C LEU A 44 -8.67 -4.50 4.40
N PRO A 45 -8.51 -3.19 4.12
CA PRO A 45 -9.62 -2.27 3.93
C PRO A 45 -10.51 -2.59 2.71
N GLY A 46 -10.17 -3.59 1.88
CA GLY A 46 -11.04 -4.08 0.82
C GLY A 46 -11.03 -3.22 -0.45
N GLY A 47 -11.81 -3.66 -1.44
CA GLY A 47 -12.00 -2.97 -2.71
C GLY A 47 -10.72 -2.81 -3.55
N ILE A 48 -10.60 -1.66 -4.23
CA ILE A 48 -9.49 -1.36 -5.16
C ILE A 48 -8.13 -1.25 -4.45
N PHE A 49 -8.13 -0.93 -3.15
CA PHE A 49 -6.89 -0.72 -2.38
C PHE A 49 -6.06 -1.99 -2.23
N ASN A 50 -6.69 -3.16 -2.15
CA ASN A 50 -5.99 -4.42 -2.02
C ASN A 50 -5.07 -4.69 -3.22
N ARG A 51 -5.55 -4.41 -4.43
CA ARG A 51 -4.75 -4.52 -5.66
C ARG A 51 -3.57 -3.55 -5.64
N GLY A 52 -3.78 -2.32 -5.17
CA GLY A 52 -2.72 -1.34 -4.97
C GLY A 52 -1.65 -1.81 -3.99
N PHE A 53 -2.06 -2.40 -2.86
CA PHE A 53 -1.14 -2.90 -1.85
C PHE A 53 -0.31 -4.08 -2.34
N VAL A 54 -0.93 -5.06 -3.00
CA VAL A 54 -0.23 -6.20 -3.59
C VAL A 54 0.78 -5.71 -4.63
N ARG A 55 0.38 -4.78 -5.50
CA ARG A 55 1.26 -4.21 -6.53
C ARG A 55 2.47 -3.50 -5.93
N SER A 56 2.25 -2.59 -4.99
CA SER A 56 3.32 -1.83 -4.34
C SER A 56 4.25 -2.74 -3.53
N PHE A 57 3.71 -3.76 -2.86
CA PHE A 57 4.52 -4.73 -2.13
C PHE A 57 5.38 -5.56 -3.10
N ALA A 58 4.79 -6.07 -4.19
CA ALA A 58 5.51 -6.81 -5.21
C ALA A 58 6.68 -6.00 -5.79
N GLN A 59 6.46 -4.72 -6.10
CA GLN A 59 7.51 -3.81 -6.55
C GLN A 59 8.65 -3.68 -5.54
N ALA A 60 8.33 -3.47 -4.24
CA ALA A 60 9.33 -3.36 -3.19
C ALA A 60 10.16 -4.66 -3.05
N VAL A 61 9.51 -5.83 -3.08
CA VAL A 61 10.22 -7.12 -3.00
C VAL A 61 10.84 -7.57 -4.34
N GLY A 62 10.62 -6.82 -5.43
CA GLY A 62 11.17 -7.13 -6.75
C GLY A 62 10.51 -8.32 -7.46
N LEU A 63 9.26 -8.62 -7.10
CA LEU A 63 8.40 -9.54 -7.84
C LEU A 63 7.71 -8.78 -8.98
N ASP A 64 7.22 -9.53 -9.96
CA ASP A 64 6.41 -8.97 -11.03
C ASP A 64 5.08 -8.46 -10.47
N PRO A 65 4.80 -7.14 -10.55
CA PRO A 65 3.58 -6.55 -10.00
C PRO A 65 2.32 -7.02 -10.72
N ASP A 66 2.37 -7.24 -12.02
CA ASP A 66 1.22 -7.62 -12.83
C ASP A 66 0.88 -9.09 -12.58
N GLN A 67 1.90 -9.96 -12.47
CA GLN A 67 1.70 -11.35 -12.08
C GLN A 67 1.14 -11.48 -10.65
N ALA A 68 1.68 -10.71 -9.70
CA ALA A 68 1.21 -10.74 -8.32
C ALA A 68 -0.26 -10.30 -8.18
N VAL A 69 -0.68 -9.30 -8.97
CA VAL A 69 -2.10 -8.88 -8.99
C VAL A 69 -2.97 -9.95 -9.63
N ALA A 70 -2.54 -10.59 -10.72
CA ALA A 70 -3.26 -11.68 -11.34
C ALA A 70 -3.46 -12.87 -10.39
N ASP A 71 -2.40 -13.25 -9.66
CA ASP A 71 -2.46 -14.31 -8.65
C ASP A 71 -3.44 -13.94 -7.52
N TYR A 72 -3.44 -12.68 -7.08
CA TYR A 72 -4.40 -12.17 -6.10
C TYR A 72 -5.85 -12.20 -6.60
N GLU A 73 -6.09 -11.76 -7.84
CA GLU A 73 -7.42 -11.78 -8.45
C GLU A 73 -7.94 -13.21 -8.60
N GLN A 74 -7.07 -14.17 -8.92
CA GLN A 74 -7.42 -15.59 -8.97
C GLN A 74 -7.80 -16.15 -7.58
N LEU A 75 -7.12 -15.71 -6.52
CA LEU A 75 -7.43 -16.10 -5.14
C LEU A 75 -8.75 -15.50 -4.62
N VAL A 76 -9.05 -14.25 -4.99
CA VAL A 76 -10.25 -13.55 -4.56
C VAL A 76 -11.46 -13.89 -5.43
N SER A 77 -11.31 -14.11 -6.73
CA SER A 77 -12.42 -14.50 -7.60
C SER A 77 -13.04 -15.85 -7.23
N VAL A 78 -12.30 -16.69 -6.50
CA VAL A 78 -12.80 -17.97 -5.94
C VAL A 78 -13.54 -17.76 -4.61
N ARG A 79 -13.34 -16.62 -3.94
CA ARG A 79 -13.91 -16.24 -2.65
C ARG A 79 -14.86 -15.04 -2.84
N ASP A 80 -16.08 -15.31 -3.31
CA ASP A 80 -17.28 -14.43 -3.39
C ASP A 80 -17.10 -12.87 -3.42
N PRO A 81 -17.64 -12.16 -4.43
CA PRO A 81 -17.39 -10.73 -4.70
C PRO A 81 -18.05 -9.69 -3.74
N GLY A 82 -18.36 -10.05 -2.49
CA GLY A 82 -19.22 -9.26 -1.59
C GLY A 82 -18.62 -8.02 -0.90
N ASP A 83 -17.30 -7.87 -0.78
CA ASP A 83 -16.68 -6.89 0.13
C ASP A 83 -16.13 -5.62 -0.57
N ALA A 84 -16.94 -5.01 -1.43
CA ALA A 84 -16.63 -3.72 -2.08
C ALA A 84 -16.85 -2.48 -1.18
N ALA A 85 -17.23 -2.64 0.09
CA ALA A 85 -17.70 -1.55 0.94
C ALA A 85 -16.78 -1.28 2.14
N SER A 86 -15.63 -0.62 1.92
CA SER A 86 -14.85 0.02 3.00
C SER A 86 -13.88 1.07 2.47
N ILE A 87 -14.43 2.10 1.82
CA ILE A 87 -13.68 3.34 1.57
C ILE A 87 -13.54 4.05 2.93
N THR A 88 -12.48 3.77 3.68
CA THR A 88 -12.09 4.61 4.82
C THR A 88 -10.63 5.03 4.67
N ALA A 89 -10.43 6.22 4.11
CA ALA A 89 -9.20 6.96 4.33
C ALA A 89 -9.14 7.35 5.82
N PRO A 90 -8.15 6.91 6.62
CA PRO A 90 -7.97 7.51 7.93
C PRO A 90 -7.41 8.92 7.73
N ALA A 91 -8.18 9.91 8.19
CA ALA A 91 -7.83 11.33 8.19
C ALA A 91 -6.40 11.58 8.74
N PRO A 92 -5.67 12.56 8.20
CA PRO A 92 -4.31 12.86 8.67
C PRO A 92 -4.36 13.37 10.11
N LYS A 93 -3.79 12.60 11.05
CA LYS A 93 -3.57 13.08 12.41
C LYS A 93 -2.36 14.03 12.41
N GLY A 94 -2.63 15.34 12.47
CA GLY A 94 -1.71 16.28 13.11
C GLY A 94 -0.71 17.04 12.22
N ALA A 95 -1.04 17.37 10.97
CA ALA A 95 -0.26 18.35 10.22
C ALA A 95 -0.98 19.70 10.24
N ARG A 96 -0.70 20.50 11.27
CA ARG A 96 -1.00 21.93 11.29
C ARG A 96 -0.02 22.60 10.32
N TYR A 97 -0.33 22.56 9.03
CA TYR A 97 0.40 23.30 7.99
C TYR A 97 0.23 24.80 8.24
N LEU A 98 1.08 25.36 9.10
CA LEU A 98 1.33 26.79 9.15
C LEU A 98 2.21 27.10 7.94
N TYR A 99 1.61 27.40 6.80
CA TYR A 99 2.35 27.99 5.69
C TYR A 99 2.88 29.35 6.18
N PRO A 100 4.21 29.61 6.16
CA PRO A 100 4.71 30.96 6.39
C PRO A 100 4.22 31.85 5.25
N ILE A 101 3.56 32.93 5.64
CA ILE A 101 2.92 33.91 4.77
C ILE A 101 4.01 34.88 4.29
N ASP A 102 4.98 34.44 3.50
CA ASP A 102 6.04 35.34 3.04
C ASP A 102 6.37 35.13 1.58
N CYS A 103 5.56 35.72 0.71
CA CYS A 103 5.89 35.99 -0.69
C CYS A 103 4.98 37.11 -1.25
N TYR A 104 5.25 38.38 -0.93
CA TYR A 104 5.41 39.43 -1.96
C TYR A 104 5.91 40.76 -1.39
N THR A 105 7.21 40.85 -1.11
CA THR A 105 7.94 42.10 -1.37
C THR A 105 8.24 42.15 -2.86
N ARG A 106 7.48 42.94 -3.62
CA ARG A 106 7.96 43.49 -4.89
C ARG A 106 7.18 44.75 -5.31
N ILE A 107 7.82 45.90 -5.08
CA ILE A 107 7.98 47.01 -6.04
C ILE A 107 6.69 47.75 -6.44
N GLY A 108 6.52 48.99 -5.95
CA GLY A 108 5.69 50.02 -6.62
C GLY A 108 6.27 50.38 -8.00
N PRO A 109 5.51 51.06 -8.90
CA PRO A 109 5.33 52.51 -8.71
C PRO A 109 3.98 53.06 -9.19
N ASN A 110 3.64 54.25 -8.67
CA ASN A 110 2.93 55.41 -9.26
C ASN A 110 1.67 55.20 -10.13
N TRP A 111 0.83 56.25 -10.20
CA TRP A 111 -0.47 56.37 -10.89
C TRP A 111 -1.68 55.96 -10.05
#